data_AF-A0A7W5EE38-F1
#
_entry.id   AF-A0A7W5EE38-F1
#
_cell.length_a   1.000
_cell.length_b   1.000
_cell.length_c   1.000
_cell.angle_alpha   90.00
_cell.angle_beta   90.00
_cell.angle_gamma   90.00
#
_symmetry.space_group_name_H-M   'P 1'
#
loop_
_entity.id
_entity.type
_entity.pdbx_description
1 polymer ?
#
loop_
_entity_poly.entity_id
_entity_poly.type
_entity_poly.pdbx_seq_one_letter_code
_entity_poly.pdbx_strand_id
1 'polypeptide(L)'
;MTNQNEDINRKRRQVLLASGGAAALPLAWMNTIAPAQAAGATPTKGTTRMKTGFVTTKDGVEIFYKDWGSGTPIVFSHGWPLSSDDWDAQMMFFLAQGFRVVAHDRRGHGRSSQVATGHDMDHYADDLAAVVQHLDLKGAIHVGHSTGGGEVVHYLARHGEKRAAKAVLIAAVPPLMVKSASNPGGLPKDVFDGIQQQVATNRAQFYRDLPAGPFYGFNRPGAKPQEGIIQNWWRQGMMGGAKAHYDGVVAFSQTDFTEDLKKITLPVLVQHGDDDQIVPYADSGPLSAKLLKNGTLKTYKGYPHGMPTTHADVINADILAFIKG
;
A
#
# COMPACT_ATOMS: atom_id res chain seq x y z
N MET A 1 -40.52 2.74 -62.28
CA MET A 1 -39.78 4.00 -62.42
C MET A 1 -39.11 4.29 -61.09
N THR A 2 -37.87 3.87 -60.96
CA THR A 2 -37.08 3.88 -59.73
C THR A 2 -35.91 4.84 -59.93
N ASN A 3 -35.85 5.92 -59.15
CA ASN A 3 -34.61 6.62 -58.83
C ASN A 3 -34.91 7.74 -57.85
N GLN A 4 -34.39 7.61 -56.64
CA GLN A 4 -33.72 8.64 -55.83
C GLN A 4 -33.66 8.16 -54.39
N ASN A 5 -32.61 7.40 -54.07
CA ASN A 5 -32.01 7.25 -52.75
C ASN A 5 -30.91 6.20 -52.85
N GLU A 6 -29.71 6.63 -53.26
CA GLU A 6 -28.43 6.00 -52.92
C GLU A 6 -27.31 6.80 -53.58
N ASP A 7 -26.92 7.91 -52.95
CA ASP A 7 -25.55 8.38 -53.08
C ASP A 7 -25.17 9.21 -51.84
N ILE A 8 -23.89 9.16 -51.46
CA ILE A 8 -23.26 9.85 -50.32
C ILE A 8 -23.44 9.14 -48.96
N ASN A 9 -22.63 8.11 -48.70
CA ASN A 9 -21.35 8.26 -47.95
C ASN A 9 -20.74 6.89 -47.61
N ARG A 10 -20.23 6.19 -48.63
CA ARG A 10 -19.25 5.10 -48.46
C ARG A 10 -17.88 5.70 -48.15
N LYS A 11 -17.47 5.69 -46.88
CA LYS A 11 -16.04 5.69 -46.51
C LYS A 11 -15.80 4.80 -45.30
N ARG A 12 -15.54 3.51 -45.55
CA ARG A 12 -14.76 2.58 -44.71
C ARG A 12 -14.65 1.22 -45.42
N ARG A 13 -13.42 0.67 -45.48
CA ARG A 13 -12.92 -0.56 -46.18
C ARG A 13 -12.40 -0.32 -47.60
N GLN A 14 -11.29 -0.87 -48.07
CA GLN A 14 -10.08 -1.52 -47.52
C GLN A 14 -9.19 -1.81 -48.77
N VAL A 15 -7.86 -1.91 -48.58
CA VAL A 15 -6.86 -2.60 -49.46
C VAL A 15 -6.37 -1.91 -50.74
N LEU A 16 -5.03 -1.78 -50.86
CA LEU A 16 -4.25 -2.32 -52.00
C LEU A 16 -2.73 -2.35 -51.74
N LEU A 17 -2.17 -3.55 -51.92
CA LEU A 17 -0.75 -3.88 -52.13
C LEU A 17 -0.46 -3.92 -53.64
N ALA A 18 0.77 -3.57 -54.02
CA ALA A 18 1.55 -3.91 -55.25
C ALA A 18 2.14 -2.63 -55.90
N SER A 19 3.34 -2.55 -56.46
CA SER A 19 4.57 -3.38 -56.50
C SER A 19 5.58 -2.60 -57.36
N GLY A 20 6.88 -2.65 -57.02
CA GLY A 20 8.01 -2.60 -57.97
C GLY A 20 8.51 -1.23 -58.48
N GLY A 21 9.77 -0.90 -58.18
CA GLY A 21 10.52 0.17 -58.83
C GLY A 21 11.81 0.53 -58.08
N ALA A 22 12.94 -0.08 -58.46
CA ALA A 22 14.23 0.01 -57.80
C ALA A 22 14.94 1.37 -57.99
N ALA A 23 15.59 1.86 -56.94
CA ALA A 23 16.73 2.76 -57.03
C ALA A 23 17.75 2.36 -55.94
N ALA A 24 18.89 1.83 -56.38
CA ALA A 24 20.06 1.55 -55.55
C ALA A 24 20.79 2.85 -55.21
N LEU A 25 21.41 2.92 -54.01
CA LEU A 25 22.62 3.68 -53.62
C LEU A 25 22.81 3.60 -52.07
N PRO A 26 24.03 3.76 -51.50
CA PRO A 26 24.98 2.70 -51.20
C PRO A 26 25.14 2.38 -49.70
N LEU A 27 25.72 1.20 -49.44
CA LEU A 27 26.22 0.70 -48.15
C LEU A 27 27.54 1.39 -47.69
N ALA A 28 27.83 1.22 -46.40
CA ALA A 28 28.90 1.77 -45.55
C ALA A 28 28.55 3.17 -45.01
N TRP A 29 28.54 3.43 -43.70
CA TRP A 29 29.59 3.14 -42.72
C TRP A 29 29.09 2.40 -41.47
N MET A 30 29.87 1.39 -41.07
CA MET A 30 29.81 0.76 -39.75
C MET A 30 30.17 1.76 -38.66
N ASN A 31 29.38 1.80 -37.59
CA ASN A 31 29.91 2.00 -36.25
C ASN A 31 29.20 1.00 -35.34
N THR A 32 29.83 -0.14 -35.15
CA THR A 32 29.45 -1.12 -34.12
C THR A 32 29.74 -0.50 -32.77
N ILE A 33 28.71 -0.01 -32.08
CA ILE A 33 28.79 0.19 -30.64
C ILE A 33 28.77 -1.21 -30.02
N ALA A 34 29.95 -1.68 -29.60
CA ALA A 34 30.04 -2.88 -28.79
C ALA A 34 29.19 -2.69 -27.53
N PRO A 35 28.35 -3.65 -27.12
CA PRO A 35 27.69 -3.54 -25.84
C PRO A 35 28.77 -3.52 -24.76
N ALA A 36 28.77 -2.47 -23.94
CA ALA A 36 29.58 -2.42 -22.74
C ALA A 36 29.24 -3.66 -21.90
N GLN A 37 30.20 -4.57 -21.79
CA GLN A 37 30.12 -5.74 -20.94
C GLN A 37 30.02 -5.23 -19.52
N ALA A 38 28.80 -5.22 -18.97
CA ALA A 38 28.59 -5.00 -17.55
C ALA A 38 29.45 -6.04 -16.84
N ALA A 39 30.46 -5.57 -16.10
CA ALA A 39 31.33 -6.42 -15.30
C ALA A 39 30.43 -7.32 -14.44
N GLY A 40 30.53 -8.62 -14.69
CA GLY A 40 29.70 -9.63 -14.04
C GLY A 40 29.86 -9.52 -12.54
N ALA A 41 28.81 -9.06 -11.86
CA ALA A 41 28.61 -9.40 -10.46
C ALA A 41 28.36 -10.91 -10.44
N THR A 42 29.35 -11.67 -9.99
CA THR A 42 29.19 -13.09 -9.70
C THR A 42 27.98 -13.23 -8.78
N PRO A 43 26.93 -14.00 -9.14
CA PRO A 43 25.83 -14.22 -8.23
C PRO A 43 26.41 -14.99 -7.06
N THR A 44 26.48 -14.35 -5.89
CA THR A 44 26.70 -15.05 -4.64
C THR A 44 25.59 -16.09 -4.54
N LYS A 45 25.97 -17.38 -4.50
CA LYS A 45 25.07 -18.51 -4.26
C LYS A 45 24.57 -18.45 -2.81
N GLY A 46 23.76 -17.44 -2.49
CA GLY A 46 22.76 -17.50 -1.44
C GLY A 46 21.43 -17.59 -2.17
N THR A 47 20.63 -18.62 -1.91
CA THR A 47 19.29 -18.73 -2.50
C THR A 47 18.50 -17.48 -2.14
N THR A 48 18.24 -16.61 -3.12
CA THR A 48 17.38 -15.44 -2.92
C THR A 48 16.04 -15.97 -2.42
N ARG A 49 15.71 -15.63 -1.17
CA ARG A 49 14.49 -16.13 -0.55
C ARG A 49 13.31 -15.61 -1.36
N MET A 50 12.45 -16.48 -1.85
CA MET A 50 11.18 -16.11 -2.47
C MET A 50 10.13 -17.02 -1.86
N LYS A 51 9.74 -16.73 -0.61
CA LYS A 51 8.84 -17.59 0.16
C LYS A 51 7.56 -16.85 0.50
N THR A 52 6.49 -17.63 0.56
CA THR A 52 5.30 -17.31 1.33
C THR A 52 5.18 -18.34 2.44
N GLY A 53 4.52 -17.99 3.53
CA GLY A 53 4.33 -18.90 4.66
C GLY A 53 3.22 -18.44 5.59
N PHE A 54 3.01 -19.22 6.63
CA PHE A 54 2.12 -18.89 7.72
C PHE A 54 2.89 -18.94 9.03
N VAL A 55 2.51 -18.09 9.98
CA VAL A 55 2.86 -18.23 11.39
C VAL A 55 1.57 -18.39 12.19
N THR A 56 1.55 -19.34 13.12
CA THR A 56 0.45 -19.47 14.08
C THR A 56 0.75 -18.60 15.29
N THR A 57 -0.15 -17.67 15.61
CA THR A 57 -0.04 -16.79 16.78
C THR A 57 -0.32 -17.55 18.07
N LYS A 58 -0.08 -16.91 19.23
CA LYS A 58 -0.32 -17.54 20.54
C LYS A 58 -1.78 -17.89 20.79
N ASP A 59 -2.71 -17.11 20.22
CA ASP A 59 -4.16 -17.33 20.25
C ASP A 59 -4.66 -18.21 19.09
N GLY A 60 -3.76 -18.84 18.33
CA GLY A 60 -4.09 -19.86 17.33
C GLY A 60 -4.51 -19.32 15.95
N VAL A 61 -4.24 -18.06 15.65
CA VAL A 61 -4.54 -17.44 14.35
C VAL A 61 -3.41 -17.76 13.36
N GLU A 62 -3.73 -18.24 12.16
CA GLU A 62 -2.73 -18.37 11.09
C GLU A 62 -2.60 -17.04 10.33
N ILE A 63 -1.41 -16.45 10.40
CA ILE A 63 -1.07 -15.20 9.73
C ILE A 63 -0.22 -15.51 8.50
N PHE A 64 -0.76 -15.24 7.32
CA PHE A 64 -0.05 -15.34 6.06
C PHE A 64 1.00 -14.25 5.93
N TYR A 65 2.16 -14.57 5.35
CA TYR A 65 3.16 -13.58 4.97
C TYR A 65 3.92 -13.94 3.69
N LYS A 66 4.40 -12.90 2.99
CA LYS A 66 5.45 -12.93 1.96
C LYS A 66 6.79 -12.59 2.62
N ASP A 67 7.86 -13.28 2.25
CA ASP A 67 9.23 -13.05 2.74
C ASP A 67 10.23 -13.27 1.59
N TRP A 68 10.66 -12.16 0.98
CA TRP A 68 11.47 -12.15 -0.24
C TRP A 68 12.82 -11.46 -0.02
N GLY A 69 13.84 -11.90 -0.75
CA GLY A 69 15.18 -11.30 -0.74
C GLY A 69 16.03 -11.65 0.47
N SER A 70 17.03 -10.81 0.69
CA SER A 70 18.04 -10.89 1.76
C SER A 70 18.55 -9.48 2.05
N GLY A 71 19.26 -9.28 3.17
CA GLY A 71 19.73 -7.96 3.59
C GLY A 71 18.88 -7.36 4.71
N THR A 72 18.92 -6.04 4.86
CA THR A 72 18.14 -5.32 5.89
C THR A 72 16.64 -5.57 5.68
N PRO A 73 15.89 -6.03 6.70
CA PRO A 73 14.48 -6.31 6.55
C PRO A 73 13.64 -5.04 6.52
N ILE A 74 12.71 -4.96 5.56
CA ILE A 74 11.62 -3.99 5.52
C ILE A 74 10.31 -4.77 5.69
N VAL A 75 9.55 -4.44 6.72
CA VAL A 75 8.28 -5.09 7.06
C VAL A 75 7.13 -4.14 6.72
N PHE A 76 6.28 -4.56 5.79
CA PHE A 76 5.14 -3.79 5.32
C PHE A 76 3.84 -4.24 5.99
N SER A 77 3.09 -3.27 6.52
CA SER A 77 1.74 -3.44 7.10
C SER A 77 0.71 -2.69 6.26
N HIS A 78 -0.25 -3.42 5.69
CA HIS A 78 -1.22 -2.89 4.74
C HIS A 78 -2.39 -2.14 5.42
N GLY A 79 -3.07 -1.30 4.64
CA GLY A 79 -4.30 -0.61 5.03
C GLY A 79 -5.55 -1.50 5.02
N TRP A 80 -6.64 -0.98 5.58
CA TRP A 80 -7.96 -1.62 5.52
C TRP A 80 -8.63 -1.40 4.15
N PRO A 81 -9.36 -2.37 3.59
CA PRO A 81 -9.54 -3.77 3.97
C PRO A 81 -8.69 -4.69 3.08
N LEU A 82 -7.40 -4.35 2.91
CA LEU A 82 -6.56 -4.93 1.85
C LEU A 82 -5.76 -6.15 2.35
N SER A 83 -4.65 -6.44 1.67
CA SER A 83 -3.73 -7.53 2.02
C SER A 83 -2.29 -7.11 1.70
N SER A 84 -1.32 -7.99 1.96
CA SER A 84 0.07 -7.83 1.52
C SER A 84 0.25 -7.75 -0.01
N ASP A 85 -0.78 -7.99 -0.82
CA ASP A 85 -0.74 -7.77 -2.27
C ASP A 85 -0.75 -6.29 -2.65
N ASP A 86 -1.17 -5.38 -1.76
CA ASP A 86 -1.17 -3.94 -2.05
C ASP A 86 0.25 -3.34 -2.08
N TRP A 87 1.24 -4.10 -1.59
CA TRP A 87 2.63 -3.68 -1.49
C TRP A 87 3.51 -4.13 -2.66
N ASP A 88 2.95 -4.73 -3.71
CA ASP A 88 3.74 -5.32 -4.80
C ASP A 88 4.76 -4.31 -5.40
N ALA A 89 4.35 -3.06 -5.63
CA ALA A 89 5.23 -2.02 -6.18
C ALA A 89 6.42 -1.70 -5.25
N GLN A 90 6.17 -1.57 -3.94
CA GLN A 90 7.20 -1.30 -2.95
C GLN A 90 8.10 -2.52 -2.76
N MET A 91 7.53 -3.71 -2.59
CA MET A 91 8.28 -4.95 -2.39
C MET A 91 9.22 -5.22 -3.56
N MET A 92 8.75 -5.08 -4.81
CA MET A 92 9.61 -5.26 -5.98
C MET A 92 10.72 -4.21 -6.05
N PHE A 93 10.42 -2.95 -5.74
CA PHE A 93 11.43 -1.89 -5.73
C PHE A 93 12.53 -2.16 -4.69
N PHE A 94 12.16 -2.42 -3.43
CA PHE A 94 13.13 -2.62 -2.36
C PHE A 94 13.87 -3.96 -2.49
N LEU A 95 13.24 -5.00 -3.03
CA LEU A 95 13.93 -6.23 -3.41
C LEU A 95 15.05 -5.95 -4.43
N ALA A 96 14.78 -5.15 -5.45
CA ALA A 96 15.78 -4.76 -6.45
C ALA A 96 16.90 -3.88 -5.87
N GLN A 97 16.64 -3.18 -4.76
CA GLN A 97 17.65 -2.42 -4.00
C GLN A 97 18.44 -3.26 -2.99
N GLY A 98 18.24 -4.58 -2.95
CA GLY A 98 18.99 -5.49 -2.09
C GLY A 98 18.49 -5.58 -0.64
N PHE A 99 17.23 -5.19 -0.39
CA PHE A 99 16.58 -5.40 0.90
C PHE A 99 15.87 -6.75 0.95
N ARG A 100 15.66 -7.25 2.18
CA ARG A 100 14.71 -8.32 2.46
C ARG A 100 13.34 -7.68 2.68
N VAL A 101 12.33 -8.05 1.92
CA VAL A 101 10.99 -7.46 2.02
C VAL A 101 10.01 -8.49 2.59
N VAL A 102 9.31 -8.11 3.64
CA VAL A 102 8.33 -8.95 4.33
C VAL A 102 7.00 -8.20 4.37
N ALA A 103 5.91 -8.85 4.01
CA ALA A 103 4.57 -8.27 4.11
C ALA A 103 3.60 -9.35 4.58
N HIS A 104 2.80 -9.05 5.60
CA HIS A 104 1.86 -10.00 6.17
C HIS A 104 0.43 -9.58 5.89
N ASP A 105 -0.50 -10.54 5.90
CA ASP A 105 -1.92 -10.26 5.88
C ASP A 105 -2.42 -10.19 7.32
N ARG A 106 -3.04 -9.08 7.71
CA ARG A 106 -3.66 -8.93 9.03
C ARG A 106 -4.68 -10.04 9.30
N ARG A 107 -4.91 -10.42 10.56
CA ARG A 107 -5.97 -11.39 10.92
C ARG A 107 -7.29 -11.05 10.22
N GLY A 108 -7.93 -12.07 9.65
CA GLY A 108 -9.17 -11.95 8.88
C GLY A 108 -9.06 -11.19 7.55
N HIS A 109 -7.87 -10.77 7.12
CA HIS A 109 -7.63 -10.15 5.83
C HIS A 109 -6.87 -11.10 4.90
N GLY A 110 -7.01 -10.89 3.59
CA GLY A 110 -6.25 -11.64 2.60
C GLY A 110 -6.39 -13.16 2.76
N ARG A 111 -5.26 -13.81 3.02
CA ARG A 111 -5.11 -15.27 3.21
C ARG A 111 -5.02 -15.69 4.68
N SER A 112 -5.00 -14.76 5.63
CA SER A 112 -4.96 -15.07 7.06
C SER A 112 -6.31 -15.59 7.57
N SER A 113 -6.30 -16.34 8.68
CA SER A 113 -7.51 -16.95 9.23
C SER A 113 -8.63 -15.92 9.48
N GLN A 114 -9.85 -16.25 9.05
CA GLN A 114 -11.05 -15.43 9.30
C GLN A 114 -11.61 -15.70 10.71
N VAL A 115 -10.89 -15.22 11.72
CA VAL A 115 -11.29 -15.36 13.13
C VAL A 115 -12.46 -14.43 13.48
N ALA A 116 -13.27 -14.81 14.46
CA ALA A 116 -14.50 -14.09 14.81
C ALA A 116 -14.27 -12.82 15.67
N THR A 117 -13.16 -12.79 16.42
CA THR A 117 -12.86 -11.82 17.48
C THR A 117 -11.41 -11.34 17.44
N GLY A 118 -11.08 -10.38 18.31
CA GLY A 118 -9.73 -9.81 18.44
C GLY A 118 -9.37 -8.95 17.24
N HIS A 119 -10.35 -8.22 16.68
CA HIS A 119 -10.15 -7.28 15.58
C HIS A 119 -9.91 -5.88 16.12
N ASP A 120 -8.80 -5.73 16.83
CA ASP A 120 -8.37 -4.50 17.50
C ASP A 120 -6.84 -4.33 17.36
N MET A 121 -6.35 -3.13 17.68
CA MET A 121 -4.94 -2.79 17.46
C MET A 121 -3.97 -3.58 18.35
N ASP A 122 -4.38 -3.95 19.57
CA ASP A 122 -3.58 -4.81 20.46
C ASP A 122 -3.27 -6.14 19.77
N HIS A 123 -4.30 -6.81 19.26
CA HIS A 123 -4.15 -8.06 18.54
C HIS A 123 -3.40 -7.90 17.22
N TYR A 124 -3.64 -6.83 16.46
CA TYR A 124 -2.90 -6.56 15.22
C TYR A 124 -1.39 -6.37 15.48
N ALA A 125 -1.03 -5.68 16.56
CA ALA A 125 0.36 -5.54 16.98
C ALA A 125 0.98 -6.85 17.48
N ASP A 126 0.22 -7.67 18.21
CA ASP A 126 0.66 -8.98 18.69
C ASP A 126 0.87 -9.97 17.52
N ASP A 127 0.05 -9.90 16.47
CA ASP A 127 0.22 -10.66 15.23
C ASP A 127 1.48 -10.23 14.46
N LEU A 128 1.69 -8.92 14.29
CA LEU A 128 2.90 -8.39 13.68
C LEU A 128 4.14 -8.82 14.47
N ALA A 129 4.07 -8.81 15.80
CA ALA A 129 5.13 -9.31 16.64
C ALA A 129 5.40 -10.82 16.42
N ALA A 130 4.36 -11.63 16.22
CA ALA A 130 4.50 -13.05 15.91
C ALA A 130 5.26 -13.27 14.58
N VAL A 131 4.93 -12.52 13.52
CA VAL A 131 5.66 -12.56 12.24
C VAL A 131 7.12 -12.16 12.41
N VAL A 132 7.38 -11.04 13.09
CA VAL A 132 8.73 -10.52 13.35
C VAL A 132 9.58 -11.53 14.13
N GLN A 133 9.00 -12.16 15.16
CA GLN A 133 9.69 -13.14 16.00
C GLN A 133 9.93 -14.46 15.26
N HIS A 134 8.91 -14.96 14.56
CA HIS A 134 9.01 -16.20 13.78
C HIS A 134 10.11 -16.14 12.71
N LEU A 135 10.26 -14.98 12.06
CA LEU A 135 11.27 -14.75 11.04
C LEU A 135 12.63 -14.25 11.59
N ASP A 136 12.75 -14.13 12.92
CA ASP A 136 13.85 -13.52 13.67
C ASP A 136 14.37 -12.22 13.06
N LEU A 137 13.46 -11.30 12.72
CA LEU A 137 13.83 -10.01 12.14
C LEU A 137 14.46 -9.11 13.22
N LYS A 138 15.56 -8.46 12.86
CA LYS A 138 16.34 -7.55 13.71
C LYS A 138 16.75 -6.32 12.89
N GLY A 139 16.72 -5.15 13.52
CA GLY A 139 16.98 -3.87 12.84
C GLY A 139 16.02 -3.62 11.67
N ALA A 140 14.78 -4.09 11.77
CA ALA A 140 13.80 -3.97 10.70
C ALA A 140 13.30 -2.53 10.53
N ILE A 141 13.03 -2.16 9.29
CA ILE A 141 12.30 -0.93 8.98
C ILE A 141 10.83 -1.29 8.85
N HIS A 142 9.97 -0.67 9.65
CA HIS A 142 8.53 -0.92 9.61
C HIS A 142 7.82 0.14 8.78
N VAL A 143 7.12 -0.26 7.74
CA VAL A 143 6.39 0.62 6.83
C VAL A 143 4.90 0.29 6.93
N GLY A 144 4.10 1.26 7.35
CA GLY A 144 2.65 1.09 7.50
C GLY A 144 1.88 2.07 6.63
N HIS A 145 0.91 1.59 5.85
CA HIS A 145 -0.03 2.44 5.10
C HIS A 145 -1.40 2.45 5.79
N SER A 146 -2.01 3.62 5.93
CA SER A 146 -3.37 3.75 6.46
C SER A 146 -3.50 3.08 7.84
N THR A 147 -4.42 2.13 8.00
CA THR A 147 -4.56 1.28 9.19
C THR A 147 -3.26 0.61 9.61
N GLY A 148 -2.44 0.17 8.65
CA GLY A 148 -1.14 -0.45 8.92
C GLY A 148 -0.14 0.51 9.54
N GLY A 149 -0.29 1.82 9.36
CA GLY A 149 0.50 2.81 10.11
C GLY A 149 0.12 2.85 11.59
N GLY A 150 -1.16 2.71 11.92
CA GLY A 150 -1.62 2.54 13.31
C GLY A 150 -1.09 1.26 13.94
N GLU A 151 -1.12 0.15 13.20
CA GLU A 151 -0.54 -1.13 13.65
C GLU A 151 0.97 -1.00 13.92
N VAL A 152 1.73 -0.36 13.04
CA VAL A 152 3.18 -0.13 13.24
C VAL A 152 3.44 0.71 14.50
N VAL A 153 2.70 1.80 14.69
CA VAL A 153 2.83 2.66 15.88
C VAL A 153 2.53 1.87 17.15
N HIS A 154 1.42 1.14 17.16
CA HIS A 154 1.01 0.36 18.33
C HIS A 154 1.96 -0.80 18.62
N TYR A 155 2.48 -1.48 17.57
CA TYR A 155 3.52 -2.50 17.69
C TYR A 155 4.79 -1.95 18.37
N LEU A 156 5.31 -0.82 17.90
CA LEU A 156 6.53 -0.23 18.47
C LEU A 156 6.32 0.21 19.93
N ALA A 157 5.15 0.75 20.26
CA ALA A 157 4.83 1.17 21.61
C ALA A 157 4.62 -0.01 22.58
N ARG A 158 4.01 -1.10 22.11
CA ARG A 158 3.65 -2.27 22.93
C ARG A 158 4.79 -3.30 23.06
N HIS A 159 5.54 -3.54 21.99
CA HIS A 159 6.62 -4.55 21.93
C HIS A 159 8.03 -3.94 22.01
N GLY A 160 8.13 -2.61 22.01
CA GLY A 160 9.38 -1.86 22.07
C GLY A 160 10.15 -1.85 20.75
N GLU A 161 11.24 -1.09 20.74
CA GLU A 161 11.95 -0.73 19.51
C GLU A 161 13.19 -1.60 19.25
N LYS A 162 13.49 -2.58 20.12
CA LYS A 162 14.77 -3.36 20.08
C LYS A 162 15.02 -4.09 18.75
N ARG A 163 13.96 -4.45 18.02
CA ARG A 163 14.03 -5.14 16.73
C ARG A 163 13.82 -4.21 15.54
N ALA A 164 13.55 -2.92 15.78
CA ALA A 164 13.28 -1.93 14.75
C ALA A 164 14.42 -0.92 14.65
N ALA A 165 14.73 -0.47 13.43
CA ALA A 165 15.72 0.57 13.16
C ALA A 165 15.06 1.91 12.84
N LYS A 166 13.99 1.88 12.04
CA LYS A 166 13.24 3.05 11.57
C LYS A 166 11.78 2.68 11.34
N ALA A 167 10.89 3.68 11.25
CA ALA A 167 9.52 3.48 10.78
C ALA A 167 9.10 4.50 9.72
N VAL A 168 8.15 4.11 8.88
CA VAL A 168 7.50 4.98 7.90
C VAL A 168 5.99 4.83 8.04
N LEU A 169 5.30 5.96 8.21
CA LEU A 169 3.85 6.04 8.29
C LEU A 169 3.33 6.74 7.02
N ILE A 170 2.58 6.03 6.19
CA ILE A 170 2.09 6.53 4.90
C ILE A 170 0.58 6.69 4.96
N ALA A 171 0.08 7.92 4.84
CA ALA A 171 -1.35 8.23 4.91
C ALA A 171 -2.04 7.56 6.11
N ALA A 172 -1.36 7.54 7.26
CA ALA A 172 -1.68 6.68 8.39
C ALA A 172 -2.77 7.25 9.31
N VAL A 173 -3.56 6.37 9.93
CA VAL A 173 -4.67 6.75 10.83
C VAL A 173 -4.32 7.47 12.14
N PRO A 174 -3.11 7.35 12.73
CA PRO A 174 -2.77 8.09 13.94
C PRO A 174 -2.82 9.62 13.74
N PRO A 175 -3.13 10.41 14.79
CA PRO A 175 -3.26 9.96 16.19
C PRO A 175 -4.62 9.36 16.56
N LEU A 176 -5.72 9.87 16.01
CA LEU A 176 -7.09 9.39 16.24
C LEU A 176 -7.99 9.96 15.14
N MET A 177 -8.82 9.14 14.47
CA MET A 177 -9.68 9.66 13.40
C MET A 177 -11.04 10.16 13.88
N VAL A 178 -11.62 9.50 14.89
CA VAL A 178 -12.95 9.85 15.38
C VAL A 178 -12.93 11.12 16.22
N LYS A 179 -13.97 11.93 16.04
CA LYS A 179 -14.23 13.11 16.84
C LYS A 179 -14.48 12.72 18.30
N SER A 180 -13.81 13.40 19.21
CA SER A 180 -14.00 13.23 20.65
C SER A 180 -13.75 14.57 21.38
N ALA A 181 -13.87 14.59 22.71
CA ALA A 181 -13.50 15.77 23.50
C ALA A 181 -12.00 16.08 23.42
N SER A 182 -11.14 15.06 23.32
CA SER A 182 -9.69 15.21 23.16
C SER A 182 -9.27 15.38 21.70
N ASN A 183 -10.13 15.02 20.73
CA ASN A 183 -9.94 15.27 19.31
C ASN A 183 -11.15 15.97 18.66
N PRO A 184 -11.29 17.30 18.81
CA PRO A 184 -12.42 18.03 18.22
C PRO A 184 -12.34 18.15 16.69
N GLY A 185 -11.17 17.93 16.10
CA GLY A 185 -10.92 17.99 14.64
C GLY A 185 -11.30 16.71 13.89
N GLY A 186 -11.49 15.61 14.62
CA GLY A 186 -11.84 14.31 14.05
C GLY A 186 -13.19 14.27 13.32
N LEU A 187 -13.36 13.19 12.55
CA LEU A 187 -14.59 12.92 11.82
C LEU A 187 -15.69 12.43 12.77
N PRO A 188 -16.96 12.83 12.57
CA PRO A 188 -18.02 12.35 13.44
C PRO A 188 -18.23 10.83 13.27
N LYS A 189 -18.66 10.17 14.35
CA LYS A 189 -18.77 8.70 14.41
C LYS A 189 -19.71 8.12 13.36
N ASP A 190 -20.74 8.87 12.95
CA ASP A 190 -21.71 8.47 11.94
C ASP A 190 -21.09 8.16 10.57
N VAL A 191 -19.96 8.80 10.23
CA VAL A 191 -19.17 8.46 9.03
C VAL A 191 -18.71 7.01 9.10
N PHE A 192 -18.13 6.60 10.23
CA PHE A 192 -17.62 5.24 10.43
C PHE A 192 -18.76 4.22 10.59
N ASP A 193 -19.86 4.61 11.25
CA ASP A 193 -21.07 3.78 11.33
C ASP A 193 -21.65 3.52 9.93
N GLY A 194 -21.60 4.50 9.04
CA GLY A 194 -21.95 4.34 7.63
C GLY A 194 -21.06 3.33 6.90
N ILE A 195 -19.75 3.34 7.15
CA ILE A 195 -18.82 2.34 6.59
C ILE A 195 -19.17 0.95 7.11
N GLN A 196 -19.37 0.80 8.42
CA GLN A 196 -19.78 -0.48 9.03
C GLN A 196 -21.08 -0.99 8.41
N GLN A 197 -22.07 -0.12 8.24
CA GLN A 197 -23.34 -0.46 7.61
C GLN A 197 -23.14 -0.96 6.17
N GLN A 198 -22.33 -0.27 5.36
CA GLN A 198 -22.04 -0.69 3.98
C GLN A 198 -21.31 -2.04 3.93
N VAL A 199 -20.37 -2.28 4.84
CA VAL A 199 -19.68 -3.58 4.96
C VAL A 199 -20.66 -4.69 5.37
N ALA A 200 -21.63 -4.39 6.23
CA ALA A 200 -22.62 -5.38 6.67
C ALA A 200 -23.65 -5.72 5.60
N THR A 201 -24.08 -4.75 4.78
CA THR A 201 -25.24 -4.94 3.89
C THR A 201 -24.94 -4.91 2.40
N ASN A 202 -23.81 -4.33 1.97
CA ASN A 202 -23.52 -4.14 0.54
C ASN A 202 -22.02 -4.16 0.22
N ARG A 203 -21.24 -4.98 0.95
CA ARG A 203 -19.77 -4.97 0.89
C ARG A 203 -19.20 -5.08 -0.52
N ALA A 204 -19.77 -5.96 -1.35
CA ALA A 204 -19.25 -6.23 -2.69
C ALA A 204 -19.29 -4.99 -3.60
N GLN A 205 -20.37 -4.20 -3.53
CA GLN A 205 -20.50 -2.96 -4.30
C GLN A 205 -19.72 -1.83 -3.63
N PHE A 206 -19.82 -1.70 -2.30
CA PHE A 206 -19.06 -0.69 -1.55
C PHE A 206 -17.54 -0.79 -1.83
N TYR A 207 -17.02 -2.01 -1.95
CA TYR A 207 -15.63 -2.27 -2.30
C TYR A 207 -15.26 -2.02 -3.77
N ARG A 208 -16.24 -1.76 -4.65
CA ARG A 208 -16.00 -1.18 -5.97
C ARG A 208 -16.03 0.35 -5.90
N ASP A 209 -16.99 0.91 -5.17
CA ASP A 209 -17.23 2.34 -5.10
C ASP A 209 -16.06 3.09 -4.45
N LEU A 210 -15.51 2.54 -3.37
CA LEU A 210 -14.42 3.19 -2.62
C LEU A 210 -13.14 3.36 -3.46
N PRO A 211 -12.59 2.33 -4.13
CA PRO A 211 -11.44 2.50 -5.02
C PRO A 211 -11.76 3.19 -6.35
N ALA A 212 -12.99 3.10 -6.86
CA ALA A 212 -13.39 3.84 -8.06
C ALA A 212 -13.55 5.35 -7.80
N GLY A 213 -13.73 5.75 -6.54
CA GLY A 213 -13.90 7.14 -6.13
C GLY A 213 -12.76 7.67 -5.27
N PRO A 214 -12.96 7.82 -3.94
CA PRO A 214 -12.09 8.63 -3.09
C PRO A 214 -10.71 8.02 -2.81
N PHE A 215 -10.55 6.68 -2.80
CA PHE A 215 -9.31 6.06 -2.33
C PHE A 215 -8.08 6.45 -3.18
N TYR A 216 -8.23 6.45 -4.50
CA TYR A 216 -7.17 6.83 -5.44
C TYR A 216 -7.36 8.23 -6.03
N GLY A 217 -8.34 9.01 -5.53
CA GLY A 217 -8.70 10.31 -6.09
C GLY A 217 -9.31 10.22 -7.49
N PHE A 218 -9.84 9.05 -7.89
CA PHE A 218 -10.46 8.83 -9.20
C PHE A 218 -11.79 9.56 -9.37
N ASN A 219 -12.38 10.06 -8.28
CA ASN A 219 -13.51 10.98 -8.31
C ASN A 219 -13.11 12.45 -8.57
N ARG A 220 -11.82 12.80 -8.65
CA ARG A 220 -11.38 14.18 -8.91
C ARG A 220 -11.55 14.56 -10.39
N PRO A 221 -11.87 15.83 -10.71
CA PRO A 221 -11.96 16.28 -12.10
C PRO A 221 -10.67 16.00 -12.89
N GLY A 222 -10.81 15.39 -14.07
CA GLY A 222 -9.67 15.05 -14.93
C GLY A 222 -8.88 13.80 -14.52
N ALA A 223 -9.26 13.13 -13.41
CA ALA A 223 -8.68 11.85 -13.06
C ALA A 223 -8.96 10.79 -14.14
N LYS A 224 -8.04 9.84 -14.29
CA LYS A 224 -8.15 8.71 -15.21
C LYS A 224 -8.22 7.41 -14.41
N PRO A 225 -9.43 6.92 -14.07
CA PRO A 225 -9.58 5.70 -13.30
C PRO A 225 -8.91 4.51 -13.98
N GLN A 226 -8.24 3.68 -13.19
CA GLN A 226 -7.53 2.49 -13.67
C GLN A 226 -8.25 1.23 -13.21
N GLU A 227 -8.97 0.58 -14.12
CA GLU A 227 -9.82 -0.57 -13.79
C GLU A 227 -9.04 -1.72 -13.13
N GLY A 228 -7.79 -1.99 -13.56
CA GLY A 228 -6.95 -3.01 -12.93
C GLY A 228 -6.64 -2.72 -11.46
N ILE A 229 -6.41 -1.46 -11.10
CA ILE A 229 -6.18 -1.03 -9.71
C ILE A 229 -7.48 -1.18 -8.90
N ILE A 230 -8.61 -0.73 -9.45
CA ILE A 230 -9.93 -0.82 -8.80
C ILE A 230 -10.30 -2.28 -8.54
N GLN A 231 -10.12 -3.16 -9.53
CA GLN A 231 -10.38 -4.59 -9.39
C GLN A 231 -9.42 -5.26 -8.41
N ASN A 232 -8.15 -4.87 -8.37
CA ASN A 232 -7.20 -5.44 -7.42
C ASN A 232 -7.54 -5.04 -5.98
N TRP A 233 -7.93 -3.79 -5.74
CA TRP A 233 -8.43 -3.33 -4.43
C TRP A 233 -9.65 -4.16 -4.01
N TRP A 234 -10.63 -4.28 -4.91
CA TRP A 234 -11.85 -5.06 -4.68
C TRP A 234 -11.55 -6.54 -4.39
N ARG A 235 -10.68 -7.17 -5.19
CA ARG A 235 -10.26 -8.58 -5.04
C ARG A 235 -9.69 -8.85 -3.65
N GLN A 236 -8.82 -7.96 -3.16
CA GLN A 236 -8.23 -8.07 -1.83
C GLN A 236 -9.28 -7.94 -0.73
N GLY A 237 -10.17 -6.94 -0.84
CA GLY A 237 -11.26 -6.77 0.11
C GLY A 237 -12.22 -7.96 0.14
N MET A 238 -12.50 -8.58 -1.00
CA MET A 238 -13.48 -9.67 -1.08
C MET A 238 -12.96 -11.02 -0.59
N MET A 239 -11.64 -11.27 -0.59
CA MET A 239 -11.09 -12.51 -0.03
C MET A 239 -11.03 -12.51 1.52
N GLY A 240 -11.01 -11.32 2.14
CA GLY A 240 -11.03 -11.18 3.60
C GLY A 240 -12.41 -11.40 4.22
N GLY A 241 -12.43 -11.62 5.53
CA GLY A 241 -13.62 -11.88 6.32
C GLY A 241 -14.44 -10.60 6.58
N ALA A 242 -15.73 -10.63 6.26
CA ALA A 242 -16.61 -9.47 6.45
C ALA A 242 -16.66 -8.99 7.89
N LYS A 243 -16.65 -9.92 8.87
CA LYS A 243 -16.62 -9.59 10.30
C LYS A 243 -15.33 -8.88 10.72
N ALA A 244 -14.18 -9.34 10.22
CA ALA A 244 -12.89 -8.70 10.48
C ALA A 244 -12.86 -7.29 9.91
N HIS A 245 -13.40 -7.10 8.70
CA HIS A 245 -13.45 -5.79 8.08
C HIS A 245 -14.43 -4.86 8.79
N TYR A 246 -15.58 -5.39 9.25
CA TYR A 246 -16.60 -4.64 9.98
C TYR A 246 -16.05 -4.13 11.33
N ASP A 247 -15.45 -5.00 12.13
CA ASP A 247 -14.85 -4.63 13.41
C ASP A 247 -13.61 -3.74 13.21
N GLY A 248 -12.83 -4.00 12.16
CA GLY A 248 -11.64 -3.23 11.81
C GLY A 248 -11.93 -1.74 11.59
N VAL A 249 -13.17 -1.36 11.26
CA VAL A 249 -13.59 0.05 11.20
C VAL A 249 -13.42 0.74 12.54
N VAL A 250 -13.85 0.10 13.63
CA VAL A 250 -13.66 0.63 14.99
C VAL A 250 -12.17 0.68 15.32
N ALA A 251 -11.43 -0.38 15.01
CA ALA A 251 -10.00 -0.46 15.30
C ALA A 251 -9.18 0.66 14.65
N PHE A 252 -9.44 0.99 13.37
CA PHE A 252 -8.65 2.04 12.71
C PHE A 252 -9.13 3.45 13.04
N SER A 253 -10.42 3.65 13.32
CA SER A 253 -10.98 5.00 13.48
C SER A 253 -11.07 5.47 14.94
N GLN A 254 -11.20 4.54 15.88
CA GLN A 254 -11.51 4.84 17.28
C GLN A 254 -10.40 4.45 18.26
N THR A 255 -9.28 3.90 17.79
CA THR A 255 -8.07 3.72 18.62
C THR A 255 -7.28 5.01 18.67
N ASP A 256 -6.96 5.47 19.89
CA ASP A 256 -6.11 6.64 20.13
C ASP A 256 -4.65 6.21 20.29
N PHE A 257 -3.82 6.63 19.34
CA PHE A 257 -2.38 6.34 19.28
C PHE A 257 -1.53 7.47 19.87
N THR A 258 -2.13 8.50 20.46
CA THR A 258 -1.41 9.70 20.93
C THR A 258 -0.27 9.35 21.90
N GLU A 259 -0.54 8.47 22.87
CA GLU A 259 0.48 8.06 23.84
C GLU A 259 1.52 7.11 23.23
N ASP A 260 1.14 6.34 22.22
CA ASP A 260 2.07 5.44 21.52
C ASP A 260 3.08 6.23 20.69
N LEU A 261 2.61 7.24 19.95
CA LEU A 261 3.47 8.17 19.20
C LEU A 261 4.50 8.86 20.09
N LYS A 262 4.12 9.26 21.32
CA LYS A 262 5.03 9.89 22.29
C LYS A 262 6.09 8.93 22.84
N LYS A 263 5.80 7.62 22.90
CA LYS A 263 6.74 6.60 23.38
C LYS A 263 7.87 6.36 22.38
N ILE A 264 7.57 6.37 21.08
CA ILE A 264 8.51 6.06 20.00
C ILE A 264 9.69 7.03 19.99
N THR A 265 10.90 6.47 20.00
CA THR A 265 12.18 7.20 20.00
C THR A 265 12.99 6.98 18.73
N LEU A 266 12.75 5.91 17.96
CA LEU A 266 13.44 5.72 16.68
C LEU A 266 13.04 6.79 15.64
N PRO A 267 13.85 7.02 14.59
CA PRO A 267 13.47 7.93 13.51
C PRO A 267 12.22 7.45 12.77
N VAL A 268 11.26 8.36 12.57
CA VAL A 268 10.01 8.06 11.84
C VAL A 268 9.79 9.05 10.72
N LEU A 269 9.59 8.56 9.49
CA LEU A 269 9.10 9.35 8.37
C LEU A 269 7.57 9.27 8.32
N VAL A 270 6.90 10.41 8.21
CA VAL A 270 5.46 10.52 8.01
C VAL A 270 5.20 11.10 6.63
N GLN A 271 4.60 10.31 5.75
CA GLN A 271 4.27 10.65 4.37
C GLN A 271 2.76 10.84 4.25
N HIS A 272 2.28 12.01 3.82
CA HIS A 272 0.83 12.24 3.69
C HIS A 272 0.48 13.15 2.53
N GLY A 273 -0.54 12.77 1.74
CA GLY A 273 -1.10 13.62 0.71
C GLY A 273 -2.04 14.68 1.29
N ASP A 274 -1.95 15.93 0.84
CA ASP A 274 -2.84 17.00 1.34
C ASP A 274 -4.25 16.97 0.73
N ASP A 275 -4.50 16.10 -0.26
CA ASP A 275 -5.81 15.83 -0.88
C ASP A 275 -6.36 14.43 -0.56
N ASP A 276 -5.92 13.85 0.57
CA ASP A 276 -6.40 12.56 1.07
C ASP A 276 -7.89 12.66 1.49
N GLN A 277 -8.75 11.88 0.84
CA GLN A 277 -10.20 11.83 1.08
C GLN A 277 -10.64 10.72 2.04
N ILE A 278 -9.70 9.90 2.53
CA ILE A 278 -9.97 8.77 3.42
C ILE A 278 -9.47 9.08 4.83
N VAL A 279 -8.21 9.50 4.96
CA VAL A 279 -7.58 9.87 6.23
C VAL A 279 -7.24 11.36 6.18
N PRO A 280 -8.03 12.23 6.83
CA PRO A 280 -7.90 13.68 6.72
C PRO A 280 -6.49 14.16 7.09
N TYR A 281 -5.79 14.77 6.14
CA TYR A 281 -4.43 15.25 6.33
C TYR A 281 -4.27 16.07 7.60
N ALA A 282 -5.12 17.08 7.82
CA ALA A 282 -4.97 18.03 8.93
C ALA A 282 -5.08 17.38 10.33
N ASP A 283 -5.77 16.25 10.44
CA ASP A 283 -6.06 15.57 11.72
C ASP A 283 -5.27 14.26 11.89
N SER A 284 -4.24 14.04 11.06
CA SER A 284 -3.46 12.79 11.07
C SER A 284 -1.97 13.03 10.90
N GLY A 285 -1.43 12.99 9.67
CA GLY A 285 0.00 13.02 9.36
C GLY A 285 0.79 14.13 10.09
N PRO A 286 0.42 15.41 9.97
CA PRO A 286 1.10 16.51 10.66
C PRO A 286 1.05 16.40 12.18
N LEU A 287 -0.06 15.93 12.76
CA LEU A 287 -0.18 15.75 14.21
C LEU A 287 0.70 14.58 14.68
N SER A 288 0.71 13.48 13.93
CA SER A 288 1.59 12.34 14.19
C SER A 288 3.06 12.74 14.17
N ALA A 289 3.49 13.45 13.13
CA ALA A 289 4.87 13.92 13.02
C ALA A 289 5.27 14.85 14.18
N LYS A 290 4.34 15.68 14.67
CA LYS A 290 4.56 16.56 15.81
C LYS A 290 4.65 15.81 17.15
N LEU A 291 3.88 14.74 17.32
CA LEU A 291 3.86 13.93 18.55
C LEU A 291 5.07 13.00 18.68
N LEU A 292 5.61 12.54 17.55
CA LEU A 292 6.81 11.72 17.49
C LEU A 292 8.05 12.53 17.89
N LYS A 293 8.90 11.96 18.76
CA LYS A 293 10.15 12.60 19.20
C LYS A 293 11.10 12.89 18.04
N ASN A 294 11.19 11.96 17.10
CA ASN A 294 12.06 12.02 15.91
C ASN A 294 11.22 11.85 14.63
N GLY A 295 10.09 12.55 14.55
CA GLY A 295 9.21 12.55 13.39
C GLY A 295 9.64 13.53 12.30
N THR A 296 9.67 13.09 11.04
CA THR A 296 9.85 13.95 9.86
C THR A 296 8.60 13.88 8.99
N LEU A 297 7.93 15.02 8.79
CA LEU A 297 6.79 15.10 7.87
C LEU A 297 7.23 15.34 6.43
N LYS A 298 6.66 14.60 5.50
CA LYS A 298 6.73 14.80 4.06
C LYS A 298 5.31 14.91 3.49
N THR A 299 4.94 16.12 3.11
CA THR A 299 3.62 16.41 2.51
C THR A 299 3.69 16.31 1.00
N TYR A 300 2.68 15.66 0.39
CA TYR A 300 2.55 15.54 -1.06
C TYR A 300 1.33 16.30 -1.55
N LYS A 301 1.57 17.35 -2.34
CA LYS A 301 0.51 18.21 -2.84
C LYS A 301 -0.36 17.48 -3.86
N GLY A 302 -1.67 17.41 -3.62
CA GLY A 302 -2.68 16.80 -4.49
C GLY A 302 -2.68 15.28 -4.50
N TYR A 303 -1.90 14.62 -3.62
CA TYR A 303 -1.80 13.16 -3.64
C TYR A 303 -2.98 12.52 -2.91
N PRO A 304 -3.52 11.40 -3.42
CA PRO A 304 -4.63 10.69 -2.81
C PRO A 304 -4.16 9.74 -1.69
N HIS A 305 -5.11 9.10 -1.02
CA HIS A 305 -4.83 8.10 0.01
C HIS A 305 -3.99 6.91 -0.51
N GLY A 306 -4.36 6.39 -1.69
CA GLY A 306 -3.65 5.32 -2.39
C GLY A 306 -2.39 5.78 -3.14
N MET A 307 -1.66 6.76 -2.62
CA MET A 307 -0.41 7.25 -3.20
C MET A 307 0.73 6.19 -3.32
N PRO A 308 0.84 5.15 -2.48
CA PRO A 308 1.83 4.08 -2.70
C PRO A 308 1.64 3.36 -4.04
N THR A 309 0.40 3.31 -4.55
CA THR A 309 0.08 2.69 -5.85
C THR A 309 0.19 3.69 -6.99
N THR A 310 -0.42 4.89 -6.84
CA THR A 310 -0.54 5.86 -7.93
C THR A 310 0.72 6.68 -8.18
N HIS A 311 1.60 6.78 -7.18
CA HIS A 311 2.84 7.57 -7.20
C HIS A 311 4.01 6.76 -6.61
N ALA A 312 4.05 5.47 -6.95
CA ALA A 312 4.98 4.50 -6.36
C ALA A 312 6.44 4.93 -6.51
N ASP A 313 6.82 5.50 -7.66
CA ASP A 313 8.17 5.99 -7.94
C ASP A 313 8.62 7.06 -6.93
N VAL A 314 7.80 8.08 -6.68
CA VAL A 314 8.08 9.17 -5.75
C VAL A 314 8.11 8.63 -4.31
N ILE A 315 7.09 7.87 -3.91
CA ILE A 315 6.99 7.31 -2.56
C ILE A 315 8.19 6.40 -2.25
N ASN A 316 8.55 5.52 -3.18
CA ASN A 316 9.67 4.59 -3.01
C ASN A 316 11.01 5.32 -2.90
N ALA A 317 11.23 6.35 -3.73
CA ALA A 317 12.46 7.13 -3.70
C ALA A 317 12.62 7.87 -2.36
N ASP A 318 11.57 8.50 -1.85
CA ASP A 318 11.60 9.20 -0.56
C ASP A 318 11.82 8.23 0.61
N ILE A 319 11.20 7.04 0.60
CA ILE A 319 11.45 6.00 1.61
C ILE A 319 12.91 5.53 1.54
N LEU A 320 13.44 5.26 0.35
CA LEU A 320 14.83 4.81 0.18
C LEU A 320 15.83 5.86 0.68
N ALA A 321 15.59 7.14 0.39
CA ALA A 321 16.41 8.23 0.88
C ALA A 321 16.40 8.30 2.41
N PHE A 322 15.22 8.20 3.03
CA PHE A 322 15.08 8.16 4.48
C PHE A 322 15.76 6.94 5.11
N ILE A 323 15.69 5.76 4.49
CA ILE A 323 16.35 4.56 4.99
C ILE A 323 17.89 4.73 4.97
N LYS A 324 18.45 5.36 3.93
CA LYS A 324 19.89 5.53 3.74
C LYS A 324 20.52 6.68 4.56
N GLY A 325 19.75 7.70 4.93
CA GLY A 325 20.21 8.83 5.75
C GLY A 325 20.27 8.52 7.23
#